data_AF-A0A3B6VGR6-F1
#
_entry.id   AF-A0A3B6VGR6-F1
#
_cell.length_a   1.000
_cell.length_b   1.000
_cell.length_c   1.000
_cell.angle_alpha   90.00
_cell.angle_beta   90.00
_cell.angle_gamma   90.00
#
_symmetry.space_group_name_H-M   'P 1'
#
loop_
_entity.id
_entity.type
_entity.pdbx_description
1 polymer ?
#
loop_
_entity_poly.entity_id
_entity_poly.type
_entity_poly.pdbx_seq_one_letter_code
_entity_poly.pdbx_strand_id
1 'polypeptide(L)'
;MSDDFKNLAATNKESALYKSVISENIDEFKYVIENIENNKEYITYSITNIETWTWYNYIPNLSTNSFSNFVKVLLDNGMDINESGKNLILDVSKSYNSHRKPKFGSSEIIGVPDSKYKIETLINLGANINIQDNDGNGILHYILSRDNIGTEEYDIFEMLIKNGININLQNNDGDTALHKIS
;
A
#
# COMPACT_ATOMS: atom_id res chain seq x y z
N MET A 1 -13.35 13.24 -18.87
CA MET A 1 -13.68 11.80 -18.86
C MET A 1 -14.38 11.43 -20.16
N SER A 2 -13.90 10.41 -20.87
CA SER A 2 -14.49 9.97 -22.14
C SER A 2 -15.77 9.15 -21.95
N ASP A 3 -16.63 9.13 -22.97
CA ASP A 3 -17.83 8.30 -22.96
C ASP A 3 -17.50 6.81 -22.90
N ASP A 4 -16.41 6.39 -23.54
CA ASP A 4 -15.88 5.02 -23.45
C ASP A 4 -15.56 4.60 -22.01
N PHE A 5 -14.97 5.50 -21.21
CA PHE A 5 -14.67 5.22 -19.81
C PHE A 5 -15.95 5.13 -18.97
N LYS A 6 -16.91 6.04 -19.18
CA LYS A 6 -18.20 5.99 -18.47
C LYS A 6 -18.95 4.70 -18.79
N ASN A 7 -18.94 4.26 -20.05
CA ASN A 7 -19.53 2.99 -20.47
C ASN A 7 -18.82 1.79 -19.83
N LEU A 8 -17.49 1.82 -19.73
CA LEU A 8 -16.72 0.81 -19.01
C LEU A 8 -17.09 0.77 -17.53
N ALA A 9 -17.14 1.91 -16.85
CA ALA A 9 -17.50 2.01 -15.44
C ALA A 9 -18.92 1.48 -15.16
N ALA A 10 -19.86 1.69 -16.08
CA ALA A 10 -21.23 1.19 -15.96
C ALA A 10 -21.33 -0.34 -16.12
N THR A 11 -20.47 -0.93 -16.95
CA THR A 11 -20.54 -2.37 -17.31
C THR A 11 -19.60 -3.25 -16.51
N ASN A 12 -18.45 -2.72 -16.09
CA ASN A 12 -17.42 -3.43 -15.34
C ASN A 12 -16.60 -2.48 -14.46
N LYS A 13 -17.09 -2.26 -13.23
CA LYS A 13 -16.47 -1.37 -12.24
C LYS A 13 -15.02 -1.76 -11.91
N GLU A 14 -14.75 -3.06 -11.75
CA GLU A 14 -13.41 -3.56 -11.43
C GLU A 14 -12.40 -3.20 -12.52
N SER A 15 -12.77 -3.38 -13.79
CA SER A 15 -11.92 -2.99 -14.93
C SER A 15 -11.72 -1.47 -15.03
N ALA A 16 -12.76 -0.70 -14.72
CA ALA A 16 -12.66 0.76 -14.69
C ALA A 16 -11.73 1.26 -13.57
N LEU A 17 -11.86 0.70 -12.36
CA LEU A 17 -10.97 0.99 -11.23
C LEU A 17 -9.53 0.61 -11.56
N TYR A 18 -9.30 -0.62 -12.04
CA TYR A 18 -7.99 -1.07 -12.48
C TYR A 18 -7.37 -0.11 -13.50
N LYS A 19 -8.13 0.25 -14.55
CA LYS A 19 -7.67 1.19 -15.58
C LYS A 19 -7.30 2.55 -14.97
N SER A 20 -8.13 3.10 -14.10
CA SER A 20 -7.89 4.40 -13.47
C SER A 20 -6.68 4.41 -12.53
N VAL A 21 -6.39 3.29 -11.86
CA VAL A 21 -5.22 3.13 -11.00
C VAL A 21 -3.94 3.02 -11.83
N ILE A 22 -3.93 2.18 -12.87
CA ILE A 22 -2.76 2.01 -13.75
C ILE A 22 -2.43 3.28 -14.53
N SER A 23 -3.44 4.07 -14.91
CA SER A 23 -3.24 5.37 -15.57
C SER A 23 -3.00 6.52 -14.58
N GLU A 24 -3.03 6.26 -13.27
CA GLU A 24 -2.99 7.24 -12.18
C GLU A 24 -4.00 8.39 -12.32
N ASN A 25 -5.14 8.13 -12.95
CA ASN A 25 -6.17 9.12 -13.21
C ASN A 25 -7.15 9.23 -12.03
N ILE A 26 -6.90 10.17 -11.13
CA ILE A 26 -7.70 10.39 -9.92
C ILE A 26 -9.16 10.75 -10.22
N ASP A 27 -9.44 11.48 -11.30
CA ASP A 27 -10.81 11.90 -11.63
C ASP A 27 -11.65 10.71 -12.10
N GLU A 28 -11.05 9.83 -12.90
CA GLU A 28 -11.66 8.56 -13.31
C GLU A 28 -11.88 7.64 -12.11
N PHE A 29 -10.90 7.54 -11.21
CA PHE A 29 -11.02 6.73 -10.00
C PHE A 29 -12.14 7.22 -9.08
N LYS A 30 -12.19 8.53 -8.79
CA LYS A 30 -13.24 9.17 -8.00
C LYS A 30 -14.62 8.91 -8.58
N TYR A 31 -14.78 9.12 -9.90
CA TYR A 31 -16.04 8.86 -10.56
C TYR A 31 -16.52 7.43 -10.37
N VAL A 32 -15.63 6.44 -10.49
CA VAL A 32 -16.06 5.06 -10.26
C VAL A 32 -16.44 4.86 -8.79
N ILE A 33 -15.54 5.18 -7.84
CA ILE A 33 -15.73 4.97 -6.40
C ILE A 33 -17.01 5.63 -5.88
N GLU A 34 -17.28 6.88 -6.26
CA GLU A 34 -18.44 7.65 -5.80
C GLU A 34 -19.77 7.15 -6.40
N ASN A 35 -19.73 6.37 -7.49
CA ASN A 35 -20.91 5.80 -8.15
C ASN A 35 -21.08 4.29 -7.87
N ILE A 36 -20.37 3.74 -6.88
CA ILE A 36 -20.59 2.36 -6.41
C ILE A 36 -21.69 2.35 -5.34
N GLU A 37 -22.76 1.60 -5.59
CA GLU A 37 -23.72 1.24 -4.53
C GLU A 37 -23.02 0.43 -3.43
N ASN A 38 -23.26 0.78 -2.16
CA ASN A 38 -22.56 0.20 -1.01
C ASN A 38 -21.03 0.27 -1.13
N ASN A 39 -20.52 1.43 -1.58
CA ASN A 39 -19.09 1.69 -1.80
C ASN A 39 -18.18 1.17 -0.67
N LYS A 40 -18.55 1.38 0.60
CA LYS A 40 -17.79 0.89 1.75
C LYS A 40 -17.61 -0.64 1.71
N GLU A 41 -18.68 -1.40 1.51
CA GLU A 41 -18.63 -2.86 1.47
C GLU A 41 -17.80 -3.36 0.27
N TYR A 42 -17.96 -2.71 -0.89
CA TYR A 42 -17.15 -3.03 -2.07
C TYR A 42 -15.66 -2.75 -1.87
N ILE A 43 -15.33 -1.61 -1.28
CA ILE A 43 -13.95 -1.22 -0.95
C ILE A 43 -13.37 -2.22 0.05
N THR A 44 -14.07 -2.50 1.15
CA THR A 44 -13.67 -3.50 2.14
C THR A 44 -13.44 -4.86 1.50
N TYR A 45 -14.34 -5.32 0.62
CA TYR A 45 -14.16 -6.58 -0.10
C TYR A 45 -12.91 -6.58 -0.99
N SER A 46 -12.66 -5.49 -1.73
CA SER A 46 -11.50 -5.35 -2.63
C SER A 46 -10.17 -5.37 -1.89
N ILE A 47 -10.16 -4.86 -0.65
CA ILE A 47 -9.00 -4.80 0.25
C ILE A 47 -8.78 -6.15 0.93
N THR A 48 -9.83 -6.72 1.51
CA THR A 48 -9.72 -7.93 2.35
C THR A 48 -9.60 -9.24 1.55
N ASN A 49 -9.98 -9.24 0.27
CA ASN A 49 -9.89 -10.44 -0.56
C ASN A 49 -8.44 -10.67 -1.06
N ILE A 50 -7.73 -11.57 -0.37
CA ILE A 50 -6.31 -11.90 -0.59
C ILE A 50 -6.11 -12.75 -1.87
N GLU A 51 -7.13 -13.47 -2.35
CA GLU A 51 -7.01 -14.41 -3.47
C GLU A 51 -7.20 -13.78 -4.84
N THR A 52 -7.57 -12.51 -4.91
CA THR A 52 -7.92 -11.83 -6.16
C THR A 52 -6.92 -10.73 -6.52
N TRP A 53 -6.55 -10.68 -7.81
CA TRP A 53 -5.78 -9.59 -8.40
C TRP A 53 -6.70 -8.38 -8.59
N THR A 54 -6.97 -7.66 -7.50
CA THR A 54 -7.82 -6.47 -7.54
C THR A 54 -7.01 -5.23 -7.87
N TRP A 55 -7.69 -4.17 -8.34
CA TRP A 55 -7.09 -2.84 -8.53
C TRP A 55 -6.33 -2.34 -7.29
N TYR A 56 -6.72 -2.77 -6.08
CA TYR A 56 -6.11 -2.37 -4.82
C TYR A 56 -4.63 -2.78 -4.71
N ASN A 57 -4.25 -3.94 -5.26
CA ASN A 57 -2.87 -4.44 -5.22
C ASN A 57 -1.86 -3.51 -5.95
N TYR A 58 -2.36 -2.59 -6.77
CA TYR A 58 -1.56 -1.63 -7.53
C TYR A 58 -1.42 -0.28 -6.81
N ILE A 59 -2.25 0.00 -5.80
CA ILE A 59 -2.18 1.25 -5.01
C ILE A 59 -0.79 1.45 -4.40
N PRO A 60 -0.12 0.46 -3.78
CA PRO A 60 1.24 0.63 -3.25
C PRO A 60 2.28 1.08 -4.28
N ASN A 61 2.04 0.88 -5.58
CA ASN A 61 2.99 1.14 -6.66
C ASN A 61 2.75 2.47 -7.40
N LEU A 62 1.70 3.22 -7.02
CA LEU A 62 1.41 4.55 -7.59
C LEU A 62 2.54 5.54 -7.32
N SER A 63 2.70 6.57 -8.16
CA SER A 63 3.58 7.70 -7.82
C SER A 63 3.17 8.35 -6.49
N THR A 64 4.13 8.97 -5.80
CA THR A 64 3.96 9.58 -4.48
C THR A 64 2.74 10.52 -4.36
N ASN A 65 2.55 11.38 -5.37
CA ASN A 65 1.43 12.32 -5.42
C ASN A 65 0.09 11.59 -5.63
N SER A 66 0.06 10.62 -6.55
CA SER A 66 -1.14 9.84 -6.84
C SER A 66 -1.53 8.96 -5.66
N PHE A 67 -0.57 8.26 -5.05
CA PHE A 67 -0.78 7.45 -3.85
C PHE A 67 -1.58 8.21 -2.79
N SER A 68 -1.10 9.40 -2.42
CA SER A 68 -1.75 10.24 -1.41
C SER A 68 -3.19 10.61 -1.76
N ASN A 69 -3.44 10.93 -3.04
CA ASN A 69 -4.77 11.32 -3.48
C ASN A 69 -5.74 10.14 -3.56
N PHE A 70 -5.28 8.99 -4.04
CA PHE A 70 -6.09 7.77 -4.13
C PHE A 70 -6.45 7.25 -2.73
N VAL A 71 -5.49 7.22 -1.80
CA VAL A 71 -5.74 6.80 -0.42
C VAL A 71 -6.77 7.73 0.25
N LYS A 72 -6.67 9.04 0.07
CA LYS A 72 -7.67 9.99 0.59
C LYS A 72 -9.07 9.73 0.05
N VAL A 73 -9.22 9.49 -1.25
CA VAL A 73 -10.52 9.15 -1.85
C VAL A 73 -11.10 7.89 -1.22
N LEU A 74 -10.27 6.87 -0.97
CA LEU A 74 -10.72 5.64 -0.33
C LEU A 74 -11.17 5.89 1.12
N LEU A 75 -10.42 6.67 1.89
CA LEU A 75 -10.80 7.05 3.26
C LEU A 75 -12.11 7.83 3.30
N ASP A 76 -12.24 8.83 2.41
CA ASP A 76 -13.46 9.64 2.27
C ASP A 76 -14.69 8.79 1.89
N ASN A 77 -14.45 7.63 1.26
CA ASN A 77 -15.47 6.65 0.87
C ASN A 77 -15.55 5.43 1.81
N GLY A 78 -15.03 5.56 3.03
CA GLY A 78 -15.28 4.60 4.11
C GLY A 78 -14.30 3.44 4.20
N MET A 79 -13.16 3.49 3.51
CA MET A 79 -12.04 2.59 3.78
C MET A 79 -11.59 2.73 5.22
N ASP A 80 -11.49 1.62 5.94
CA ASP A 80 -10.72 1.56 7.18
C ASP A 80 -9.25 1.23 6.84
N ILE A 81 -8.36 2.16 7.14
CA ILE A 81 -6.92 2.03 6.87
C ILE A 81 -6.25 0.92 7.69
N ASN A 82 -6.93 0.45 8.74
CA ASN A 82 -6.48 -0.57 9.66
C ASN A 82 -7.32 -1.85 9.57
N GLU A 83 -8.13 -2.00 8.52
CA GLU A 83 -9.00 -3.17 8.31
C GLU A 83 -8.20 -4.48 8.32
N SER A 84 -8.80 -5.52 8.91
CA SER A 84 -8.15 -6.83 9.02
C SER A 84 -8.05 -7.53 7.65
N GLY A 85 -6.84 -7.98 7.27
CA GLY A 85 -6.57 -8.62 5.98
C GLY A 85 -5.35 -8.03 5.29
N LYS A 86 -5.57 -7.18 4.26
CA LYS A 86 -4.50 -6.40 3.62
C LYS A 86 -4.32 -5.07 4.33
N ASN A 87 -3.11 -4.85 4.81
CA ASN A 87 -2.73 -3.65 5.53
C ASN A 87 -1.87 -2.79 4.62
N LEU A 88 -2.40 -1.65 4.16
CA LEU A 88 -1.71 -0.82 3.18
C LEU A 88 -0.29 -0.43 3.62
N ILE A 89 -0.10 -0.22 4.93
CA ILE A 89 1.22 0.08 5.49
C ILE A 89 2.20 -1.09 5.39
N LEU A 90 1.73 -2.33 5.57
CA LEU A 90 2.54 -3.53 5.35
C LEU A 90 2.73 -3.78 3.86
N ASP A 91 1.73 -3.52 3.01
CA ASP A 91 1.83 -3.71 1.56
C ASP A 91 2.84 -2.75 0.91
N VAL A 92 2.86 -1.48 1.32
CA VAL A 92 3.91 -0.52 0.93
C VAL A 92 5.28 -1.02 1.39
N SER A 93 5.36 -1.59 2.60
CA SER A 93 6.62 -2.11 3.17
C SER A 93 7.07 -3.44 2.55
N LYS A 94 6.14 -4.23 1.99
CA LYS A 94 6.41 -5.45 1.23
C LYS A 94 6.78 -5.15 -0.22
N SER A 95 6.11 -4.20 -0.88
CA SER A 95 6.42 -3.78 -2.26
C SER A 95 7.85 -3.28 -2.39
N TYR A 96 8.38 -2.69 -1.31
CA TYR A 96 9.81 -2.45 -1.09
C TYR A 96 10.69 -3.64 -1.54
N ASN A 97 10.29 -4.90 -1.30
CA ASN A 97 11.03 -6.13 -1.60
C ASN A 97 11.00 -6.57 -3.07
N SER A 98 10.24 -5.94 -3.97
CA SER A 98 10.14 -6.41 -5.36
C SER A 98 11.35 -6.07 -6.26
N HIS A 99 12.51 -5.76 -5.67
CA HIS A 99 13.80 -5.60 -6.37
C HIS A 99 14.35 -6.91 -6.96
N ARG A 100 13.49 -7.92 -7.24
CA ARG A 100 13.77 -8.86 -8.32
C ARG A 100 13.75 -8.07 -9.62
N LYS A 101 14.94 -7.57 -9.99
CA LYS A 101 15.28 -6.97 -11.28
C LYS A 101 14.36 -7.51 -12.39
N PRO A 102 13.54 -6.69 -13.07
CA PRO A 102 13.08 -7.08 -14.39
C PRO A 102 14.35 -7.24 -15.23
N LYS A 103 14.68 -8.50 -15.58
CA LYS A 103 15.50 -8.74 -16.76
C LYS A 103 14.75 -8.06 -17.91
N PHE A 104 15.48 -7.29 -18.71
CA PHE A 104 15.01 -6.45 -19.83
C PHE A 104 14.68 -4.99 -19.47
N GLY A 105 15.75 -4.21 -19.26
CA GLY A 105 16.09 -3.13 -20.19
C GLY A 105 15.04 -2.05 -20.46
N SER A 106 14.72 -1.24 -19.45
CA SER A 106 14.54 0.21 -19.62
C SER A 106 14.49 0.91 -18.26
N SER A 107 15.35 1.93 -18.15
CA SER A 107 15.34 3.07 -17.24
C SER A 107 15.22 2.89 -15.72
N GLU A 108 16.21 3.49 -15.07
CA GLU A 108 16.24 3.97 -13.69
C GLU A 108 14.93 4.61 -13.19
N ILE A 109 14.85 4.69 -11.85
CA ILE A 109 13.85 5.34 -10.98
C ILE A 109 12.73 4.42 -10.48
N ILE A 110 13.08 3.46 -9.63
CA ILE A 110 12.26 3.18 -8.45
C ILE A 110 13.19 3.37 -7.25
N GLY A 111 13.50 4.64 -6.99
CA GLY A 111 14.31 5.06 -5.87
C GLY A 111 13.46 5.12 -4.61
N VAL A 112 14.07 4.79 -3.50
CA VAL A 112 13.53 4.72 -2.14
C VAL A 112 12.94 6.03 -1.53
N PRO A 113 13.08 7.25 -2.09
CA PRO A 113 12.32 8.42 -1.64
C PRO A 113 10.80 8.23 -1.58
N ASP A 114 10.26 7.32 -2.40
CA ASP A 114 8.83 7.06 -2.49
C ASP A 114 8.27 6.25 -1.29
N SER A 115 9.03 5.27 -0.77
CA SER A 115 8.52 4.39 0.30
C SER A 115 8.43 5.09 1.66
N LYS A 116 9.48 5.84 2.05
CA LYS A 116 9.45 6.64 3.29
C LYS A 116 8.29 7.62 3.28
N TYR A 117 8.11 8.36 2.18
CA TYR A 117 7.00 9.30 2.04
C TYR A 117 5.64 8.60 2.14
N LYS A 118 5.46 7.45 1.47
CA LYS A 118 4.21 6.69 1.53
C LYS A 118 3.91 6.20 2.96
N ILE A 119 4.92 5.68 3.66
CA ILE A 119 4.78 5.27 5.07
C ILE A 119 4.41 6.48 5.93
N GLU A 120 5.12 7.61 5.78
CA GLU A 120 4.82 8.86 6.50
C GLU A 120 3.39 9.34 6.22
N THR A 121 2.96 9.29 4.96
CA THR A 121 1.60 9.64 4.54
C THR A 121 0.57 8.77 5.23
N LEU A 122 0.77 7.45 5.25
CA LEU A 122 -0.15 6.51 5.93
C LEU A 122 -0.20 6.77 7.43
N ILE A 123 0.94 7.02 8.08
CA ILE A 123 1.00 7.37 9.50
C ILE A 123 0.20 8.64 9.78
N ASN A 124 0.39 9.68 8.97
CA ASN A 124 -0.35 10.94 9.08
C ASN A 124 -1.86 10.78 8.82
N LEU A 125 -2.26 9.73 8.10
CA LEU A 125 -3.66 9.35 7.85
C LEU A 125 -4.22 8.37 8.91
N GLY A 126 -3.46 8.06 9.96
CA GLY A 126 -3.93 7.24 11.09
C GLY A 126 -3.69 5.73 10.93
N ALA A 127 -2.78 5.32 10.06
CA ALA A 127 -2.37 3.92 9.96
C ALA A 127 -1.67 3.44 11.24
N ASN A 128 -2.07 2.27 11.73
CA ASN A 128 -1.47 1.61 12.88
C ASN A 128 -0.15 0.95 12.49
N ILE A 129 0.96 1.56 12.91
CA ILE A 129 2.32 1.07 12.64
C ILE A 129 2.67 -0.26 13.34
N ASN A 130 1.84 -0.69 14.30
CA ASN A 130 2.03 -1.93 15.06
C ASN A 130 1.19 -3.10 14.55
N ILE A 131 0.53 -2.95 13.39
CA ILE A 131 -0.25 -4.03 12.81
C ILE A 131 0.67 -5.17 12.34
N GLN A 132 0.17 -6.41 12.48
CA GLN A 132 0.86 -7.62 12.07
C GLN A 132 0.02 -8.31 10.99
N ASP A 133 0.69 -8.93 10.03
CA ASP A 133 -0.01 -9.80 9.08
C ASP A 133 -0.24 -11.21 9.64
N ASN A 134 -0.72 -12.13 8.80
CA ASN A 134 -1.06 -13.50 9.20
C ASN A 134 0.14 -14.30 9.71
N ASP A 135 1.36 -13.92 9.35
CA ASP A 135 2.61 -14.55 9.83
C ASP A 135 3.12 -13.88 11.12
N GLY A 136 2.38 -12.91 11.65
CA GLY A 136 2.80 -12.08 12.77
C GLY A 136 3.85 -11.02 12.38
N ASN A 137 4.13 -10.83 11.09
CA ASN A 137 5.16 -9.87 10.69
C ASN A 137 4.58 -8.45 10.69
N GLY A 138 5.22 -7.57 11.47
CA GLY A 138 4.98 -6.12 11.46
C GLY A 138 5.89 -5.37 10.48
N ILE A 139 5.68 -4.06 10.34
CA ILE A 139 6.41 -3.21 9.38
C ILE A 139 7.95 -3.32 9.50
N LEU A 140 8.47 -3.40 10.74
CA LEU A 140 9.91 -3.52 10.99
C LEU A 140 10.50 -4.84 10.52
N HIS A 141 9.73 -5.93 10.55
CA HIS A 141 10.21 -7.23 10.04
C HIS A 141 10.53 -7.12 8.55
N TYR A 142 9.75 -6.35 7.78
CA TYR A 142 10.00 -6.15 6.35
C TYR A 142 11.10 -5.15 6.04
N ILE A 143 11.17 -4.05 6.80
CA ILE A 143 12.20 -3.03 6.60
C ILE A 143 13.59 -3.61 6.92
N LEU A 144 13.70 -4.45 7.94
CA LEU A 144 14.98 -4.97 8.44
C LEU A 144 15.38 -6.35 7.89
N SER A 145 14.51 -7.07 7.16
CA SER A 145 14.84 -8.38 6.56
C SER A 145 15.68 -8.30 5.28
N ARG A 146 16.51 -7.28 5.14
CA ARG A 146 17.22 -6.96 3.90
C ARG A 146 18.70 -7.24 4.02
N ASP A 147 19.25 -7.85 2.98
CA ASP A 147 20.68 -8.17 2.90
C ASP A 147 21.58 -6.92 2.96
N ASN A 148 21.06 -5.72 2.65
CA ASN A 148 21.83 -4.47 2.64
C ASN A 148 21.03 -3.32 3.27
N ILE A 149 20.98 -3.26 4.59
CA ILE A 149 20.41 -2.12 5.33
C ILE A 149 21.28 -0.88 5.08
N GLY A 150 20.70 0.13 4.42
CA GLY A 150 21.34 1.40 4.10
C GLY A 150 20.76 2.57 4.89
N THR A 151 21.21 3.78 4.54
CA THR A 151 20.76 5.04 5.17
C THR A 151 19.25 5.24 5.12
N GLU A 152 18.59 4.63 4.15
CA GLU A 152 17.15 4.80 3.92
C GLU A 152 16.31 3.97 4.88
N GLU A 153 16.69 2.71 5.13
CA GLU A 153 16.08 1.89 6.18
C GLU A 153 16.28 2.53 7.56
N TYR A 154 17.46 3.12 7.83
CA TYR A 154 17.70 3.87 9.06
C TYR A 154 16.77 5.10 9.19
N ASP A 155 16.58 5.85 8.11
CA ASP A 155 15.67 7.00 8.08
C ASP A 155 14.22 6.62 8.36
N ILE A 156 13.74 5.52 7.76
CA ILE A 156 12.40 4.99 8.02
C ILE A 156 12.32 4.48 9.46
N PHE A 157 13.34 3.76 9.95
CA PHE A 157 13.40 3.28 11.32
C PHE A 157 13.33 4.43 12.33
N GLU A 158 14.14 5.48 12.17
CA GLU A 158 14.09 6.67 13.02
C GLU A 158 12.71 7.34 13.01
N MET A 159 12.09 7.47 11.84
CA MET A 159 10.75 8.02 11.71
C MET A 159 9.72 7.18 12.47
N LEU A 160 9.79 5.84 12.37
CA LEU A 160 8.88 4.94 13.07
C LEU A 160 9.08 4.98 14.59
N ILE A 161 10.33 5.10 15.07
CA ILE A 161 10.64 5.30 16.49
C ILE A 161 10.02 6.60 17.01
N LYS A 162 10.16 7.70 16.26
CA LYS A 162 9.54 8.99 16.61
C LYS A 162 8.01 8.92 16.68
N ASN A 163 7.41 8.01 15.92
CA ASN A 163 5.97 7.74 15.92
C ASN A 163 5.53 6.64 16.91
N GLY A 164 6.44 6.15 17.78
CA GLY A 164 6.09 5.25 18.88
C GLY A 164 5.89 3.78 18.46
N ILE A 165 6.64 3.31 17.47
CA ILE A 165 6.56 1.90 17.06
C ILE A 165 7.02 0.95 18.19
N ASN A 166 6.34 -0.19 18.32
CA ASN A 166 6.76 -1.28 19.18
C ASN A 166 7.87 -2.09 18.49
N ILE A 167 9.12 -1.78 18.85
CA ILE A 167 10.32 -2.46 18.34
C ILE A 167 10.41 -3.94 18.74
N ASN A 168 9.67 -4.35 19.76
CA ASN A 168 9.72 -5.70 20.33
C ASN A 168 8.58 -6.58 19.84
N LEU A 169 7.84 -6.17 18.80
CA LEU A 169 6.84 -7.05 18.17
C LEU A 169 7.52 -8.34 17.72
N GLN A 170 6.94 -9.47 18.14
CA GLN A 170 7.36 -10.80 17.73
C GLN A 170 6.41 -11.34 16.68
N ASN A 171 6.95 -11.94 15.62
CA ASN A 171 6.16 -12.69 14.66
C ASN A 171 5.74 -14.08 15.22
N ASN A 172 5.06 -14.89 14.41
CA ASN A 172 4.57 -16.21 14.86
C ASN A 172 5.70 -17.21 15.19
N ASP A 173 6.92 -16.97 14.72
CA ASP A 173 8.11 -17.77 15.04
C ASP A 173 8.79 -17.30 16.34
N GLY A 174 8.30 -16.21 16.96
CA GLY A 174 8.92 -15.57 18.12
C GLY A 174 10.06 -14.62 17.77
N ASP A 175 10.36 -14.43 16.50
CA ASP A 175 11.39 -13.51 16.02
C ASP A 175 10.92 -12.07 16.17
N THR A 176 11.79 -11.20 16.68
CA THR A 176 11.65 -9.75 16.51
C THR A 176 12.27 -9.32 15.18
N ALA A 177 11.98 -8.09 14.73
CA ALA A 177 12.60 -7.55 13.52
C ALA A 177 14.14 -7.54 13.56
N LEU A 178 14.75 -7.39 14.74
CA LEU A 178 16.21 -7.46 14.90
C LEU A 178 16.79 -8.86 14.61
N HIS A 179 16.03 -9.94 14.80
CA HIS A 179 16.46 -11.29 14.45
C HIS A 179 16.63 -11.47 12.93
N LYS A 180 16.02 -10.59 12.13
CA LYS A 180 16.16 -10.59 10.66
C LYS A 180 17.38 -9.83 10.16
N ILE A 181 18.10 -9.11 11.03
CA ILE A 181 19.34 -8.43 10.67
C ILE A 181 20.48 -9.47 10.73
N SER A 182 21.05 -9.78 9.57
CA SER A 182 22.21 -10.66 9.43
C SER A 182 23.51 -9.89 9.21
#